data_AF-A0A1B4LJI3-F1
#
_entry.id   AF-A0A1B4LJI3-F1
#
_cell.length_a   1.000
_cell.length_b   1.000
_cell.length_c   1.000
_cell.angle_alpha   90.00
_cell.angle_beta   90.00
_cell.angle_gamma   90.00
#
_symmetry.space_group_name_H-M   'P 1'
#
loop_
_entity.id
_entity.type
_entity.pdbx_description
1 polymer ?
#
loop_
_entity_poly.entity_id
_entity_poly.type
_entity_poly.pdbx_seq_one_letter_code
_entity_poly.pdbx_strand_id
1 'polypeptide(L)'
;MTRDPDPDTEADTATPARLRWWLGCVGLCVLLSAAITWLGAIYDHPVREGVVAGMNASECARVGVRPAGSLLTTPLPENDLCMPLFVYRASYPDAASDVASYRTWVLQQRIAEFRYLVGYVLLLCATILVVVAGTVMLIRRWLRRFDRGAGIDT
;
A
#
# COMPACT_ATOMS: atom_id res chain seq x y z
N MET A 1 -11.66 -54.89 26.80
CA MET A 1 -12.54 -54.35 25.76
C MET A 1 -12.15 -52.90 25.54
N THR A 2 -11.07 -52.69 24.79
CA THR A 2 -10.53 -51.37 24.44
C THR A 2 -11.29 -50.88 23.22
N ARG A 3 -12.02 -49.77 23.36
CA ARG A 3 -12.72 -49.11 22.26
C ARG A 3 -11.66 -48.55 21.32
N ASP A 4 -11.54 -49.13 20.13
CA ASP A 4 -10.73 -48.58 19.06
C ASP A 4 -11.25 -47.17 18.72
N PRO A 5 -10.42 -46.13 18.73
CA PRO A 5 -10.85 -44.79 18.32
C PRO A 5 -11.18 -44.81 16.82
N ASP A 6 -12.38 -44.36 16.51
CA ASP A 6 -12.91 -44.28 15.15
C ASP A 6 -12.11 -43.25 14.32
N PRO A 7 -11.39 -43.66 13.26
CA PRO A 7 -10.52 -42.78 12.47
C PRO A 7 -11.28 -41.63 11.79
N ASP A 8 -12.59 -41.79 11.65
CA ASP A 8 -13.46 -40.83 10.98
C ASP A 8 -13.72 -39.59 11.85
N THR A 9 -13.57 -39.71 13.18
CA THR A 9 -13.79 -38.62 14.15
C THR A 9 -12.58 -37.68 14.27
N GLU A 10 -11.37 -38.19 14.00
CA GLU A 10 -10.12 -37.42 14.05
C GLU A 10 -9.91 -36.58 12.76
N ALA A 11 -10.40 -37.10 11.62
CA ALA A 11 -10.32 -36.40 10.34
C ALA A 11 -11.21 -35.13 10.28
N ASP A 12 -12.39 -35.16 10.90
CA ASP A 12 -13.39 -34.09 10.81
C ASP A 12 -13.13 -32.92 11.78
N THR A 13 -12.36 -33.16 12.85
CA THR A 13 -11.94 -32.12 13.82
C THR A 13 -10.62 -31.44 13.43
N ALA A 14 -9.79 -32.10 12.62
CA ALA A 14 -8.51 -31.56 12.15
C ALA A 14 -8.66 -30.48 11.06
N THR A 15 -9.74 -30.52 10.26
CA THR A 15 -10.02 -29.59 9.16
C THR A 15 -10.32 -28.15 9.61
N PRO A 16 -11.20 -27.86 10.59
CA PRO A 16 -11.47 -26.50 11.04
C PRO A 16 -10.28 -25.88 11.79
N ALA A 17 -9.54 -26.68 12.58
CA ALA A 17 -8.36 -26.22 13.30
C ALA A 17 -7.22 -25.84 12.34
N ARG A 18 -6.96 -26.67 11.32
CA ARG A 18 -5.98 -26.36 10.26
C ARG A 18 -6.40 -25.15 9.44
N LEU A 19 -7.67 -25.04 9.05
CA LEU A 19 -8.16 -23.87 8.32
C LEU A 19 -7.98 -22.58 9.12
N ARG A 20 -8.32 -22.59 10.42
CA ARG A 20 -8.13 -21.44 11.30
C ARG A 20 -6.67 -21.05 11.45
N TRP A 21 -5.77 -22.02 11.55
CA TRP A 21 -4.33 -21.78 11.59
C TRP A 21 -3.82 -21.16 10.27
N TRP A 22 -4.23 -21.71 9.13
CA TRP A 22 -3.88 -21.15 7.81
C TRP A 22 -4.39 -19.72 7.62
N LEU A 23 -5.65 -19.44 7.99
CA LEU A 23 -6.19 -18.08 7.97
C LEU A 23 -5.40 -17.15 8.90
N GLY A 24 -4.97 -17.64 10.06
CA GLY A 24 -4.09 -16.91 10.97
C GLY A 24 -2.73 -16.60 10.34
N CYS A 25 -2.09 -17.57 9.70
CA CYS A 25 -0.82 -17.36 9.00
C CYS A 25 -0.96 -16.36 7.84
N VAL A 26 -2.01 -16.48 7.02
CA VAL A 26 -2.30 -15.53 5.94
C VAL A 26 -2.53 -14.13 6.50
N GLY A 27 -3.32 -14.01 7.57
CA GLY A 27 -3.56 -12.73 8.25
C GLY A 27 -2.26 -12.11 8.77
N LEU A 28 -1.39 -12.90 9.40
CA LEU A 28 -0.09 -12.44 9.89
C LEU A 28 0.82 -11.98 8.73
N CYS A 29 0.88 -12.73 7.63
CA CYS A 29 1.64 -12.33 6.44
C CYS A 29 1.14 -10.99 5.89
N VAL A 30 -0.18 -10.82 5.75
CA VAL A 30 -0.78 -9.57 5.28
C VAL A 30 -0.44 -8.41 6.23
N LEU A 31 -0.54 -8.61 7.54
CA LEU A 31 -0.18 -7.60 8.53
C LEU A 31 1.29 -7.21 8.46
N LEU A 32 2.20 -8.19 8.33
CA LEU A 32 3.63 -7.94 8.19
C LEU A 32 3.95 -7.19 6.89
N SER A 33 3.36 -7.59 5.76
CA SER A 33 3.51 -6.88 4.50
C SER A 33 2.98 -5.44 4.59
N ALA A 34 1.83 -5.23 5.22
CA ALA A 34 1.29 -3.88 5.45
C ALA A 34 2.22 -3.04 6.35
N ALA A 35 2.75 -3.62 7.42
CA ALA A 35 3.67 -2.94 8.32
C ALA A 35 4.98 -2.54 7.60
N ILE A 36 5.56 -3.44 6.80
CA ILE A 36 6.78 -3.16 6.02
C ILE A 36 6.51 -2.07 4.97
N THR A 37 5.37 -2.14 4.28
CA THR A 37 4.96 -1.14 3.29
C THR A 37 4.79 0.23 3.94
N TRP A 38 4.18 0.28 5.12
CA TRP A 38 4.03 1.53 5.89
C TRP A 38 5.39 2.08 6.36
N LEU A 39 6.30 1.21 6.78
CA LEU A 39 7.65 1.61 7.17
C LEU A 39 8.45 2.18 5.99
N GLY A 40 8.29 1.59 4.80
CA GLY A 40 8.83 2.13 3.54
C GLY A 40 8.33 3.55 3.28
N ALA A 41 7.01 3.76 3.31
CA ALA A 41 6.43 5.09 3.11
C ALA A 41 6.93 6.13 4.13
N ILE A 42 7.14 5.75 5.39
CA ILE A 42 7.75 6.65 6.41
C ILE A 42 9.17 7.07 5.99
N TYR A 43 9.94 6.14 5.44
CA TYR A 43 11.32 6.35 5.02
C TYR A 43 11.42 7.20 3.75
N ASP A 44 10.55 6.95 2.76
CA ASP A 44 10.53 7.68 1.48
C ASP A 44 10.00 9.12 1.64
N HIS A 45 9.15 9.35 2.64
CA HIS A 45 8.60 10.66 2.95
C HIS A 45 8.94 11.09 4.38
N PRO A 46 10.21 11.42 4.68
CA PRO A 46 10.61 11.90 6.00
C PRO A 46 10.20 13.35 6.21
N VAL A 47 9.87 13.71 7.46
CA VAL A 47 9.77 15.11 7.86
C VAL A 47 11.20 15.66 7.93
N ARG A 48 11.55 16.57 7.02
CA ARG A 48 12.91 17.10 6.92
C ARG A 48 13.13 18.20 7.96
N GLU A 49 14.06 17.97 8.89
CA GLU A 49 14.36 18.92 9.97
C GLU A 49 14.77 20.29 9.45
N GLY A 50 15.58 20.36 8.38
CA GLY A 50 15.99 21.63 7.78
C GLY A 50 14.81 22.45 7.21
N VAL A 51 13.76 21.79 6.72
CA VAL A 51 12.54 22.49 6.25
C VAL A 51 11.79 23.07 7.45
N VAL A 52 11.64 22.29 8.52
CA VAL A 52 11.00 22.73 9.77
C VAL A 52 11.78 23.86 10.43
N ALA A 53 13.10 23.77 10.47
CA ALA A 53 13.98 24.81 10.99
C ALA A 53 13.81 26.10 10.18
N GLY A 54 13.83 26.02 8.85
CA GLY A 54 13.58 27.17 7.99
C GLY A 54 12.18 27.77 8.16
N MET A 55 11.15 26.98 8.45
CA MET A 55 9.79 27.50 8.72
C MET A 55 9.70 28.24 10.06
N ASN A 56 10.50 27.86 11.05
CA ASN A 56 10.53 28.48 12.37
C ASN A 56 11.49 29.68 12.46
N ALA A 57 12.46 29.76 11.56
CA ALA A 57 13.46 30.83 11.55
C ALA A 57 12.87 32.13 10.98
N SER A 58 12.93 33.21 11.75
CA SER A 58 12.43 34.52 11.33
C SER A 58 13.24 35.09 10.16
N GLU A 59 14.55 34.81 10.07
CA GLU A 59 15.37 35.17 8.91
C GLU A 59 14.89 34.54 7.59
N CYS A 60 14.17 33.41 7.65
CA CYS A 60 13.65 32.70 6.50
C CYS A 60 12.20 33.05 6.14
N ALA A 61 11.57 34.01 6.85
CA ALA A 61 10.19 34.42 6.62
C ALA A 61 9.93 34.83 5.15
N ARG A 62 10.90 35.50 4.52
CA ARG A 62 10.84 35.88 3.10
C ARG A 62 10.73 34.68 2.16
N VAL A 63 11.27 33.51 2.53
CA VAL A 63 11.11 32.27 1.77
C VAL A 63 9.74 31.65 2.05
N GLY A 64 9.29 31.66 3.30
CA GLY A 64 8.01 31.07 3.73
C GLY A 64 6.77 31.70 3.06
N VAL A 65 6.79 33.01 2.79
CA VAL A 65 5.68 33.72 2.12
C VAL A 65 5.66 33.60 0.59
N ARG A 66 6.70 33.01 -0.03
CA ARG A 66 6.78 32.91 -1.50
C ARG A 66 5.73 31.94 -2.03
N PRO A 67 5.14 32.18 -3.21
CA PRO A 67 4.29 31.19 -3.87
C PRO A 67 5.03 29.88 -4.08
N ALA A 68 4.37 28.78 -3.78
CA ALA A 68 4.89 27.44 -4.00
C ALA A 68 5.01 27.15 -5.51
N GLY A 69 5.99 26.34 -5.91
CA GLY A 69 6.26 25.98 -7.31
C GLY A 69 6.94 27.06 -8.18
N SER A 70 7.31 28.23 -7.63
CA SER A 70 7.91 29.31 -8.42
C SER A 70 9.44 29.42 -8.25
N LEU A 71 10.18 28.88 -9.22
CA LEU A 71 11.64 29.00 -9.32
C LEU A 71 12.11 30.17 -10.20
N LEU A 72 11.29 30.58 -11.18
CA LEU A 72 11.74 31.41 -12.30
C LEU A 72 12.01 32.89 -11.94
N THR A 73 11.55 33.36 -10.79
CA THR A 73 11.62 34.78 -10.42
C THR A 73 12.39 35.01 -9.12
N THR A 74 13.10 34.00 -8.64
CA THR A 74 13.36 33.91 -7.21
C THR A 74 14.86 33.83 -6.91
N PRO A 75 15.47 34.88 -6.29
CA PRO A 75 16.87 34.83 -5.91
C PRO A 75 17.09 33.78 -4.80
N LEU A 76 18.25 33.11 -4.89
CA LEU A 76 18.73 32.18 -3.88
C LEU A 76 18.75 32.86 -2.50
N PRO A 77 18.41 32.14 -1.41
CA PRO A 77 18.53 32.69 -0.08
C PRO A 77 19.99 32.96 0.26
N GLU A 78 20.24 34.08 0.95
CA GLU A 78 21.57 34.49 1.42
C GLU A 78 22.08 33.62 2.58
N ASN A 79 21.16 32.98 3.30
CA ASN A 79 21.44 32.11 4.43
C ASN A 79 21.18 30.64 4.06
N ASP A 80 22.21 29.80 4.24
CA ASP A 80 22.14 28.36 3.99
C ASP A 80 21.04 27.67 4.81
N LEU A 81 20.72 28.20 6.00
CA LEU A 81 19.62 27.70 6.83
C LEU A 81 18.26 27.74 6.13
N CYS A 82 18.05 28.71 5.23
CA CYS A 82 16.80 28.85 4.47
C CYS A 82 16.78 27.99 3.20
N MET A 83 17.92 27.42 2.79
CA MET A 83 18.04 26.66 1.55
C MET A 83 17.12 25.42 1.50
N PRO A 84 16.99 24.61 2.57
CA PRO A 84 16.07 23.47 2.56
C PRO A 84 14.61 23.88 2.37
N LEU A 85 14.17 24.96 3.04
CA LEU A 85 12.82 25.51 2.88
C LEU A 85 12.61 26.07 1.46
N PHE A 86 13.62 26.75 0.92
CA PHE A 86 13.60 27.29 -0.44
C PHE A 86 13.41 26.18 -1.47
N VAL A 87 14.24 25.13 -1.42
CA VAL A 87 14.16 23.98 -2.32
C VAL A 87 12.81 23.26 -2.17
N TYR A 88 12.32 23.10 -0.95
CA TYR A 88 11.00 22.52 -0.70
C TYR A 88 9.88 23.33 -1.37
N ARG A 89 9.82 24.66 -1.14
CA ARG A 89 8.78 25.51 -1.73
C ARG A 89 8.91 25.64 -3.24
N ALA A 90 10.13 25.58 -3.76
CA ALA A 90 10.39 25.57 -5.19
C ALA A 90 9.96 24.28 -5.89
N SER A 91 10.15 23.13 -5.25
CA SER A 91 9.95 21.81 -5.86
C SER A 91 8.49 21.38 -5.90
N TYR A 92 7.66 21.86 -4.97
CA TYR A 92 6.28 21.44 -4.83
C TYR A 92 5.33 22.63 -5.07
N PRO A 93 4.36 22.52 -5.99
CA PRO A 93 3.42 23.61 -6.31
C PRO A 93 2.46 23.94 -5.17
N ASP A 94 2.21 22.99 -4.27
CA ASP A 94 1.32 23.13 -3.11
C ASP A 94 2.10 23.06 -1.78
N ALA A 95 3.36 23.52 -1.78
CA ALA A 95 4.20 23.51 -0.60
C ALA A 95 3.60 24.31 0.56
N ALA A 96 3.48 23.67 1.72
CA ALA A 96 2.99 24.28 2.95
C ALA A 96 3.91 25.42 3.42
N SER A 97 3.33 26.48 3.99
CA SER A 97 4.07 27.64 4.53
C SER A 97 4.32 27.56 6.04
N ASP A 98 3.70 26.61 6.73
CA ASP A 98 3.84 26.40 8.18
C ASP A 98 4.10 24.93 8.53
N VAL A 99 4.61 24.70 9.74
CA VAL A 99 5.05 23.39 10.21
C VAL A 99 3.90 22.38 10.35
N ALA A 100 2.72 22.82 10.79
CA ALA A 100 1.59 21.92 11.01
C ALA A 100 1.04 21.41 9.67
N SER A 101 0.87 22.32 8.72
CA SER A 101 0.47 21.99 7.35
C SER A 101 1.53 21.13 6.64
N TYR A 102 2.82 21.41 6.85
CA TYR A 102 3.91 20.58 6.30
C TYR A 102 3.87 19.14 6.82
N ARG A 103 3.74 18.96 8.14
CA ARG A 103 3.63 17.62 8.75
C ARG A 103 2.39 16.87 8.25
N THR A 104 1.27 17.60 8.12
CA THR A 104 0.04 17.03 7.57
C THR A 104 0.22 16.61 6.12
N TRP A 105 0.86 17.45 5.30
CA TRP A 105 1.18 17.13 3.92
C TRP A 105 2.07 15.90 3.79
N VAL A 106 3.14 15.79 4.60
CA VAL A 106 4.01 14.60 4.63
C VAL A 106 3.21 13.35 5.01
N LEU A 107 2.32 13.44 6.00
CA LEU A 107 1.45 12.33 6.37
C LEU A 107 0.53 11.91 5.22
N GLN A 108 -0.05 12.87 4.50
CA GLN A 108 -0.88 12.58 3.33
C GLN A 108 -0.08 11.88 2.23
N GLN A 109 1.18 12.26 1.97
CA GLN A 109 2.04 11.57 1.02
C GLN A 109 2.25 10.10 1.42
N ARG A 110 2.59 9.83 2.69
CA ARG A 110 2.74 8.47 3.21
C ARG A 110 1.46 7.62 3.03
N ILE A 111 0.30 8.20 3.33
CA ILE A 111 -0.99 7.53 3.18
C ILE A 111 -1.28 7.26 1.70
N ALA A 112 -1.00 8.22 0.81
CA ALA A 112 -1.24 8.08 -0.61
C ALA A 112 -0.37 6.96 -1.21
N GLU A 113 0.92 6.93 -0.88
CA GLU A 113 1.84 5.89 -1.33
C GLU A 113 1.46 4.51 -0.79
N PHE A 114 1.16 4.40 0.51
CA PHE A 114 0.68 3.17 1.11
C PHE A 114 -0.58 2.64 0.43
N ARG A 115 -1.57 3.51 0.20
CA ARG A 115 -2.81 3.15 -0.50
C ARG A 115 -2.55 2.72 -1.94
N TYR A 116 -1.65 3.40 -2.64
CA TYR A 116 -1.30 3.06 -4.01
C TYR A 116 -0.69 1.65 -4.09
N LEU A 117 0.30 1.35 -3.25
CA LEU A 117 0.98 0.05 -3.23
C LEU A 117 0.03 -1.08 -2.82
N VAL A 118 -0.72 -0.91 -1.73
CA VAL A 118 -1.69 -1.93 -1.27
C VAL A 118 -2.81 -2.11 -2.28
N GLY A 119 -3.35 -1.02 -2.81
CA GLY A 119 -4.40 -1.05 -3.82
C GLY A 119 -3.97 -1.77 -5.10
N TYR A 120 -2.74 -1.51 -5.56
CA TYR A 120 -2.17 -2.18 -6.73
C TYR A 120 -2.06 -3.70 -6.53
N VAL A 121 -1.54 -4.14 -5.39
CA VAL A 121 -1.44 -5.57 -5.07
C VAL A 121 -2.82 -6.24 -5.00
N LEU A 122 -3.80 -5.59 -4.36
CA LEU A 122 -5.16 -6.13 -4.28
C LEU A 122 -5.82 -6.25 -5.66
N LEU A 123 -5.64 -5.26 -6.52
CA LEU A 123 -6.16 -5.27 -7.89
C LEU A 123 -5.52 -6.37 -8.73
N LEU A 124 -4.21 -6.57 -8.58
CA LEU A 124 -3.47 -7.63 -9.25
C LEU A 124 -3.95 -9.02 -8.78
N CYS A 125 -4.11 -9.22 -7.46
CA CYS A 125 -4.69 -10.44 -6.90
C CYS A 125 -6.10 -10.71 -7.44
N ALA A 126 -6.97 -9.70 -7.47
CA ALA A 126 -8.32 -9.83 -8.01
C ALA A 126 -8.31 -10.24 -9.49
N THR A 127 -7.42 -9.64 -10.29
CA THR A 127 -7.29 -9.94 -11.72
C THR A 127 -6.84 -11.38 -11.94
N ILE A 128 -5.85 -11.86 -11.17
CA ILE A 128 -5.40 -13.25 -11.22
C ILE A 128 -6.55 -14.20 -10.87
N LEU A 129 -7.30 -13.92 -9.80
CA LEU A 129 -8.44 -14.74 -9.39
C LEU A 129 -9.51 -14.81 -10.48
N VAL A 130 -9.81 -13.69 -11.15
CA VAL A 130 -10.77 -13.65 -12.27
C VAL A 130 -10.28 -14.50 -13.45
N VAL A 131 -9.00 -14.42 -13.80
CA VAL A 131 -8.41 -15.22 -14.89
C VAL A 131 -8.45 -16.71 -14.55
N VAL A 132 -8.08 -17.09 -13.34
CA VAL A 132 -8.10 -18.50 -12.88
C VAL A 132 -9.54 -19.03 -12.81
N ALA A 133 -10.47 -18.28 -12.22
CA ALA A 133 -11.87 -18.71 -12.15
C ALA A 133 -12.50 -18.81 -13.55
N GLY A 134 -12.23 -17.84 -14.43
CA GLY A 134 -12.70 -17.81 -15.81
C GLY A 134 -12.19 -19.00 -16.62
N THR A 135 -10.89 -19.31 -16.54
CA THR A 135 -10.30 -20.48 -17.21
C THR A 135 -10.89 -21.79 -16.69
N VAL A 136 -11.03 -21.96 -15.37
CA VAL A 136 -11.67 -23.14 -14.78
C VAL A 136 -13.13 -23.29 -15.26
N MET A 137 -13.89 -22.19 -15.29
CA MET A 137 -15.28 -22.21 -15.78
C MET A 137 -15.37 -22.57 -17.27
N LEU A 138 -14.45 -22.06 -18.09
CA LEU A 138 -14.38 -22.38 -19.52
C LEU A 138 -14.06 -23.85 -19.74
N ILE A 139 -13.06 -24.40 -19.05
CA ILE A 139 -12.71 -25.82 -19.11
C ILE A 139 -13.92 -26.68 -18.69
N ARG A 140 -14.55 -26.37 -17.56
CA ARG A 140 -15.77 -27.07 -17.09
C ARG A 140 -16.92 -26.98 -18.08
N ARG A 141 -17.07 -25.87 -18.80
CA ARG A 141 -18.10 -25.72 -19.83
C ARG A 141 -17.77 -26.55 -21.08
N TRP A 142 -16.50 -26.63 -21.43
CA TRP A 142 -16.01 -27.40 -22.57
C TRP A 142 -16.18 -28.89 -22.32
N LEU A 143 -15.72 -29.41 -21.17
CA LEU A 143 -15.93 -30.81 -20.76
C LEU A 143 -17.41 -31.21 -20.79
N ARG A 144 -18.30 -30.39 -20.20
CA ARG A 144 -19.76 -30.62 -20.23
C ARG A 144 -20.40 -30.57 -21.62
N ARG A 145 -19.73 -29.99 -22.63
CA ARG A 145 -20.18 -30.04 -24.02
C ARG A 145 -19.67 -31.30 -24.72
N PHE A 146 -18.45 -31.73 -24.45
CA PHE A 146 -17.90 -32.99 -24.96
C PHE A 146 -18.70 -34.19 -24.46
N ASP A 147 -19.01 -34.26 -23.17
CA ASP A 147 -19.82 -35.37 -22.61
C ASP A 147 -21.22 -35.45 -23.22
N ARG A 148 -21.82 -34.31 -23.62
CA ARG A 148 -23.12 -34.27 -24.29
C ARG A 148 -23.07 -34.59 -25.77
N GLY A 149 -21.94 -34.35 -26.44
CA GLY A 149 -21.73 -34.71 -27.85
C GLY A 149 -21.43 -36.21 -28.02
N ALA A 150 -20.75 -36.82 -27.05
CA ALA A 150 -20.44 -38.25 -27.05
C ALA A 150 -21.64 -39.17 -26.75
N GLY A 151 -22.77 -38.62 -26.29
CA GLY A 151 -23.99 -39.36 -25.97
C GLY A 151 -25.06 -39.38 -27.07
N ILE A 152 -24.76 -38.90 -28.28
CA ILE A 152 -25.71 -38.85 -29.42
C ILE A 152 -25.50 -40.02 -30.42
N ASP A 153 -24.42 -40.80 -30.28
CA ASP A 153 -24.08 -41.91 -31.19
C ASP A 153 -24.34 -43.32 -30.59
N THR A 154 -25.35 -43.49 -29.74
CA THR A 154 -25.90 -44.80 -29.33
C THR A 154 -27.42 -44.78 -29.38
#